data_AF-A0AAN8ISH3-F1
#
_entry.id   AF-A0AAN8ISH3-F1
#
_cell.length_a   1.000
_cell.length_b   1.000
_cell.length_c   1.000
_cell.angle_alpha   90.00
_cell.angle_beta   90.00
_cell.angle_gamma   90.00
#
_symmetry.space_group_name_H-M   'P 1'
#
loop_
_entity.id
_entity.type
_entity.pdbx_description
1 polymer ?
#
loop_
_entity_poly.entity_id
_entity_poly.type
_entity_poly.pdbx_seq_one_letter_code
_entity_poly.pdbx_strand_id
1 'polypeptide(L)'
;MSSGENYTAEIIELRNQINQMQEDFAQNDNAFFLCSMALIIFLMQCGFAFLEAGAVRSKNTTNILIKNLLDSCIAVIGYWSLGWAFAFGDSSNNIIGLFIGHTQFFLDGLSNYPKFFFQYVFAATSATIVSGAVAERCEFANYITYCTVISTFVYPILTHWGWHPQGWMYLGIQTNDIHTTYMDFAGAGVVHLCGGTISFAAAYIIGPRIGRFPEDGEEESIEIKGHSVPVGFFRMWRFLRQNE
;
A
#
# COMPACT_ATOMS: atom_id res chain seq x y z
N MET A 1 38.39 41.50 28.30
CA MET A 1 37.24 40.63 28.59
C MET A 1 36.25 40.50 27.43
N SER A 2 36.17 41.46 26.49
CA SER A 2 35.20 41.42 25.37
C SER A 2 35.48 40.41 24.23
N SER A 3 36.72 39.96 24.02
CA SER A 3 37.04 39.05 22.90
C SER A 3 36.66 37.58 23.16
N GLY A 4 36.78 37.10 24.40
CA GLY A 4 36.48 35.69 24.75
C GLY A 4 34.98 35.33 24.71
N GLU A 5 34.10 36.28 25.03
CA GLU A 5 32.65 36.10 24.91
C GLU A 5 32.21 36.01 23.44
N ASN A 6 32.89 36.75 22.55
CA ASN A 6 32.58 36.75 21.12
C ASN A 6 32.92 35.41 20.44
N TYR A 7 34.07 34.81 20.78
CA TYR A 7 34.45 33.48 20.28
C TYR A 7 33.55 32.36 20.83
N THR A 8 33.04 32.50 22.05
CA THR A 8 32.12 31.51 22.63
C THR A 8 30.76 31.55 21.92
N ALA A 9 30.26 32.75 21.61
CA ALA A 9 29.04 32.93 20.82
C ALA A 9 29.20 32.36 19.40
N GLU A 10 30.31 32.63 18.73
CA GLU A 10 30.62 32.12 17.39
C GLU A 10 30.72 30.58 17.37
N ILE A 11 31.33 29.95 18.38
CA ILE A 11 31.38 28.48 18.49
C ILE A 11 29.98 27.89 18.69
N ILE A 12 29.11 28.52 19.47
CA ILE A 12 27.73 28.07 19.67
C ILE A 12 26.95 28.18 18.35
N GLU A 13 27.11 29.28 17.62
CA GLU A 13 26.49 29.48 16.31
C GLU A 13 26.95 28.42 15.30
N LEU A 14 28.26 28.19 15.19
CA LEU A 14 28.81 27.14 14.33
C LEU A 14 28.32 25.74 14.71
N ARG A 15 28.19 25.43 16.01
CA ARG A 15 27.61 24.16 16.47
C ARG A 15 26.16 24.02 16.05
N ASN A 16 25.36 25.09 16.18
CA ASN A 16 23.98 25.09 15.74
C ASN A 16 23.87 24.91 14.22
N GLN A 17 24.73 25.57 13.44
CA GLN A 17 24.80 25.39 11.99
C GLN A 17 25.19 23.95 11.60
N ILE A 18 26.18 23.36 12.27
CA ILE A 18 26.58 21.96 12.02
C ILE A 18 25.42 21.01 12.36
N ASN A 19 24.75 21.19 13.50
CA ASN A 19 23.61 20.37 13.89
C ASN A 19 22.46 20.48 12.88
N GLN A 20 22.15 21.72 12.45
CA GLN A 20 21.12 21.96 11.44
C GLN A 20 21.48 21.30 10.11
N MET A 21 22.73 21.43 9.64
CA MET A 21 23.20 20.73 8.44
C MET A 21 23.07 19.21 8.60
N GLN A 22 23.43 18.65 9.75
CA GLN A 22 23.30 17.21 10.00
C GLN A 22 21.84 16.75 9.96
N GLU A 23 20.92 17.52 10.53
CA GLU A 23 19.47 17.25 10.47
C GLU A 23 18.96 17.33 9.03
N ASP A 24 19.34 18.35 8.27
CA ASP A 24 18.96 18.52 6.86
C ASP A 24 19.48 17.35 6.00
N PHE A 25 20.74 16.94 6.19
CA PHE A 25 21.30 15.76 5.51
C PHE A 25 20.54 14.49 5.86
N ALA A 26 20.24 14.25 7.15
CA ALA A 26 19.49 13.07 7.58
C ALA A 26 18.07 13.05 7.00
N GLN A 27 17.39 14.19 6.94
CA GLN A 27 16.06 14.30 6.33
C GLN A 27 16.11 14.01 4.83
N ASN A 28 17.09 14.55 4.12
CA ASN A 28 17.28 14.32 2.68
C ASN A 28 17.59 12.85 2.36
N ASP A 29 18.46 12.21 3.15
CA ASP A 29 18.80 10.81 2.98
C ASP A 29 17.59 9.89 3.23
N ASN A 30 16.81 10.18 4.28
CA ASN A 30 15.58 9.46 4.58
C ASN A 30 14.53 9.63 3.47
N ALA A 31 14.36 10.84 2.94
CA ALA A 31 13.46 11.12 1.83
C ALA A 31 13.89 10.36 0.56
N PHE A 32 15.19 10.38 0.23
CA PHE A 32 15.74 9.64 -0.90
C PHE A 32 15.51 8.14 -0.76
N PHE A 33 15.75 7.59 0.44
CA PHE A 33 15.51 6.17 0.72
C PHE A 33 14.03 5.81 0.55
N LEU A 34 13.11 6.58 1.15
CA LEU A 34 11.66 6.34 1.03
C LEU A 34 11.18 6.40 -0.42
N CYS A 35 11.60 7.41 -1.19
CA CYS A 35 11.24 7.53 -2.60
C CYS A 35 11.78 6.36 -3.43
N SER A 36 13.02 5.93 -3.17
CA SER A 36 13.63 4.79 -3.87
C SER A 36 12.88 3.49 -3.56
N MET A 37 12.54 3.24 -2.30
CA MET A 37 11.76 2.07 -1.91
C MET A 37 10.35 2.11 -2.50
N ALA A 38 9.70 3.28 -2.47
CA ALA A 38 8.37 3.48 -3.04
C ALA A 38 8.36 3.21 -4.55
N LEU A 39 9.40 3.58 -5.30
CA LEU A 39 9.54 3.25 -6.71
C LEU A 39 9.66 1.74 -6.96
N ILE A 40 10.43 1.03 -6.13
CA ILE A 40 10.56 -0.44 -6.24
C ILE A 40 9.22 -1.12 -5.95
N ILE A 41 8.49 -0.65 -4.93
CA ILE A 41 7.16 -1.18 -4.60
C ILE A 41 6.16 -0.82 -5.71
N PHE A 42 6.23 0.38 -6.28
CA PHE A 42 5.40 0.76 -7.42
C PHE A 42 5.63 -0.17 -8.63
N LEU A 43 6.86 -0.60 -8.88
CA LEU A 43 7.15 -1.59 -9.92
C LEU A 43 6.50 -2.95 -9.65
N MET A 44 6.11 -3.27 -8.41
CA MET A 44 5.31 -4.46 -8.12
C MET A 44 3.96 -4.40 -8.83
N GLN A 45 3.36 -3.23 -9.07
CA GLN A 45 2.11 -3.11 -9.84
C GLN A 45 2.28 -3.65 -11.26
N CYS A 46 3.45 -3.43 -11.87
CA CYS A 46 3.80 -4.02 -13.17
C CYS A 46 3.99 -5.55 -13.04
N GLY A 47 4.55 -6.01 -11.93
CA GLY A 47 4.64 -7.43 -11.59
C GLY A 47 3.26 -8.10 -11.50
N PHE A 48 2.32 -7.51 -10.78
CA PHE A 48 0.92 -7.97 -10.69
C PHE A 48 0.26 -7.98 -12.06
N ALA A 49 0.41 -6.91 -12.85
CA ALA A 49 -0.13 -6.86 -14.19
C ALA A 49 0.35 -8.02 -15.06
N PHE A 50 1.64 -8.36 -15.02
CA PHE A 50 2.19 -9.51 -15.76
C PHE A 50 1.78 -10.86 -15.18
N LEU A 51 1.69 -10.99 -13.86
CA LEU A 51 1.23 -12.21 -13.19
C LEU A 51 -0.21 -12.52 -13.55
N GLU A 52 -1.10 -11.53 -13.41
CA GLU A 52 -2.51 -11.67 -13.71
C GLU A 52 -2.75 -11.89 -15.21
N ALA A 53 -2.09 -11.12 -16.06
CA ALA A 53 -2.09 -11.36 -17.50
C ALA A 53 -1.73 -12.81 -17.78
N GLY A 54 -0.57 -13.28 -17.31
CA GLY A 54 -0.08 -14.64 -17.57
C GLY A 54 -1.00 -15.75 -17.05
N ALA A 55 -1.78 -15.48 -16.00
CA ALA A 55 -2.72 -16.42 -15.38
C ALA A 55 -4.12 -16.46 -16.06
N VAL A 56 -4.46 -15.48 -16.91
CA VAL A 56 -5.72 -15.47 -17.66
C VAL A 56 -5.58 -16.00 -19.09
N ARG A 57 -6.72 -16.31 -19.71
CA ARG A 57 -6.79 -16.67 -21.13
C ARG A 57 -6.38 -15.48 -22.01
N SER A 58 -5.71 -15.76 -23.12
CA SER A 58 -5.16 -14.74 -24.03
C SER A 58 -6.18 -13.69 -24.50
N LYS A 59 -7.45 -14.09 -24.68
CA LYS A 59 -8.54 -13.17 -25.06
C LYS A 59 -8.81 -12.06 -24.04
N ASN A 60 -8.46 -12.28 -22.77
CA ASN A 60 -8.74 -11.37 -21.66
C ASN A 60 -7.50 -10.55 -21.23
N THR A 61 -6.32 -10.83 -21.80
CA THR A 61 -5.05 -10.23 -21.38
C THR A 61 -5.08 -8.70 -21.43
N THR A 62 -5.53 -8.10 -22.54
CA THR A 62 -5.58 -6.64 -22.69
C THR A 62 -6.49 -5.99 -21.65
N ASN A 63 -7.63 -6.62 -21.34
CA ASN A 63 -8.57 -6.11 -20.34
C ASN A 63 -7.94 -6.10 -18.93
N ILE A 64 -7.18 -7.14 -18.58
CA ILE A 64 -6.48 -7.23 -17.29
C ILE A 64 -5.38 -6.18 -17.17
N LEU A 65 -4.59 -5.95 -18.24
CA LEU A 65 -3.52 -4.94 -18.23
C LEU A 65 -4.09 -3.52 -18.05
N ILE A 66 -5.18 -3.19 -18.74
CA ILE A 66 -5.85 -1.89 -18.59
C ILE A 66 -6.39 -1.71 -17.16
N LYS A 67 -7.00 -2.76 -16.60
CA LYS A 67 -7.53 -2.75 -15.23
C LYS A 67 -6.43 -2.50 -14.19
N ASN A 68 -5.29 -3.19 -14.29
CA ASN A 68 -4.16 -3.01 -13.37
C ASN A 68 -3.56 -1.60 -13.42
N LEU A 69 -3.50 -0.99 -14.61
CA LEU A 69 -3.06 0.40 -14.76
C LEU A 69 -4.05 1.36 -14.08
N LEU A 70 -5.34 1.16 -14.32
CA LEU A 70 -6.38 2.00 -13.73
C LEU A 70 -6.48 1.87 -12.21
N ASP A 71 -6.22 0.67 -11.68
CA ASP A 71 -6.16 0.43 -10.24
C ASP A 71 -5.18 1.39 -9.55
N SER A 72 -3.98 1.54 -10.11
CA SER A 72 -3.00 2.49 -9.61
C SER A 72 -3.45 3.95 -9.75
N CYS A 73 -4.06 4.33 -10.88
CA CYS A 73 -4.55 5.70 -11.08
C CYS A 73 -5.72 6.07 -10.15
N ILE A 74 -6.63 5.12 -9.90
CA ILE A 74 -7.76 5.34 -8.99
C ILE A 74 -7.26 5.34 -7.54
N ALA A 75 -6.35 4.43 -7.19
CA ALA A 75 -5.78 4.36 -5.87
C ALA A 75 -5.04 5.65 -5.48
N VAL A 76 -4.28 6.27 -6.41
CA VAL A 76 -3.61 7.53 -6.09
C VAL A 76 -4.62 8.65 -5.82
N ILE A 77 -5.70 8.75 -6.60
CA ILE A 77 -6.73 9.78 -6.43
C ILE A 77 -7.51 9.56 -5.13
N GLY A 78 -7.91 8.33 -4.83
CA GLY A 78 -8.62 7.97 -3.60
C GLY A 78 -7.77 8.19 -2.35
N TYR A 79 -6.50 7.77 -2.42
CA TYR A 79 -5.57 7.93 -1.31
C TYR A 79 -5.14 9.39 -1.11
N TRP A 80 -4.94 10.15 -2.18
CA TRP A 80 -4.65 11.58 -2.13
C TRP A 80 -5.80 12.40 -1.51
N SER A 81 -7.04 12.12 -1.92
CA SER A 81 -8.20 12.92 -1.51
C SER A 81 -8.57 12.69 -0.04
N LEU A 82 -8.88 11.45 0.34
CA LEU A 82 -9.34 11.12 1.69
C LEU A 82 -8.48 10.06 2.38
N GLY A 83 -7.85 9.15 1.64
CA GLY A 83 -7.16 8.01 2.24
C GLY A 83 -5.97 8.40 3.13
N TRP A 84 -5.18 9.41 2.77
CA TRP A 84 -4.11 9.91 3.63
C TRP A 84 -4.67 10.44 4.95
N ALA A 85 -5.75 11.23 4.89
CA ALA A 85 -6.38 11.81 6.06
C ALA A 85 -6.89 10.75 7.02
N PHE A 86 -7.51 9.68 6.51
CA PHE A 86 -7.98 8.59 7.35
C PHE A 86 -6.85 7.72 7.90
N ALA A 87 -5.77 7.51 7.15
CA ALA A 87 -4.64 6.68 7.55
C ALA A 87 -3.71 7.37 8.55
N PHE A 88 -3.24 8.58 8.21
CA PHE A 88 -2.18 9.29 8.92
C PHE A 88 -2.57 10.70 9.38
N GLY A 89 -3.81 11.11 9.18
CA GLY A 89 -4.32 12.33 9.81
C GLY A 89 -4.41 12.15 11.31
N ASP A 90 -3.99 13.15 12.06
CA ASP A 90 -4.20 13.21 13.50
C ASP A 90 -5.68 13.39 13.85
N SER A 91 -6.03 12.98 15.06
CA SER A 91 -7.33 13.23 15.67
C SER A 91 -7.18 13.94 17.01
N SER A 92 -7.94 15.03 17.19
CA SER A 92 -8.01 15.76 18.46
C SER A 92 -8.76 15.01 19.56
N ASN A 93 -9.67 14.11 19.17
CA ASN A 93 -10.43 13.27 20.09
C ASN A 93 -9.73 11.93 20.24
N ASN A 94 -9.27 11.62 21.45
CA ASN A 94 -8.54 10.39 21.74
C ASN A 94 -9.33 9.12 21.40
N ILE A 95 -10.67 9.11 21.52
CA ILE A 95 -11.47 7.92 21.24
C ILE A 95 -11.65 7.73 19.74
N ILE A 96 -11.96 8.81 19.00
CA ILE A 96 -12.13 8.74 17.55
C ILE A 96 -10.79 8.45 16.87
N GLY A 97 -9.71 9.02 17.41
CA GLY A 97 -8.33 8.84 16.95
C GLY A 97 -7.76 7.45 17.18
N LEU A 98 -8.47 6.58 17.91
CA LEU A 98 -8.14 5.15 17.95
C LEU A 98 -8.45 4.47 16.62
N PHE A 99 -9.45 4.97 15.90
CA PHE A 99 -10.03 4.27 14.75
C PHE A 99 -9.82 4.99 13.42
N ILE A 100 -9.79 6.32 13.40
CA ILE A 100 -9.71 7.07 12.15
C ILE A 100 -9.11 8.48 12.34
N GLY A 101 -8.25 8.86 11.40
CA GLY A 101 -7.74 10.23 11.28
C GLY A 101 -8.73 11.17 10.60
N HIS A 102 -8.62 12.48 10.84
CA HIS A 102 -9.53 13.47 10.22
C HIS A 102 -8.88 14.81 9.89
N THR A 103 -7.57 14.83 9.71
CA THR A 103 -6.81 16.01 9.27
C THR A 103 -6.06 15.73 7.98
N GLN A 104 -5.58 16.77 7.29
CA GLN A 104 -4.81 16.66 6.04
C GLN A 104 -5.58 16.05 4.85
N PHE A 105 -6.87 16.34 4.72
CA PHE A 105 -7.63 16.05 3.50
C PHE A 105 -6.97 16.74 2.30
N PHE A 106 -6.92 16.06 1.16
CA PHE A 106 -6.22 16.54 -0.05
C PHE A 106 -4.74 16.87 0.17
N LEU A 107 -4.11 16.27 1.19
CA LEU A 107 -2.74 16.55 1.65
C LEU A 107 -2.53 17.99 2.14
N ASP A 108 -3.61 18.66 2.59
CA ASP A 108 -3.50 20.00 3.13
C ASP A 108 -2.57 20.03 4.36
N GLY A 109 -1.58 20.94 4.33
CA GLY A 109 -0.57 21.06 5.38
C GLY A 109 0.41 19.89 5.51
N LEU A 110 0.46 18.95 4.54
CA LEU A 110 1.43 17.85 4.58
C LEU A 110 2.81 18.33 4.11
N SER A 111 3.82 18.11 4.94
CA SER A 111 5.24 18.34 4.59
C SER A 111 5.95 17.07 4.08
N ASN A 112 5.53 15.88 4.53
CA ASN A 112 6.21 14.63 4.25
C ASN A 112 5.64 13.88 3.03
N TYR A 113 5.86 14.45 1.83
CA TYR A 113 5.48 13.82 0.56
C TYR A 113 6.15 12.47 0.27
N PRO A 114 7.43 12.21 0.65
CA PRO A 114 8.04 10.90 0.48
C PRO A 114 7.27 9.79 1.21
N LYS A 115 6.79 10.05 2.43
CA LYS A 115 5.96 9.11 3.19
C LYS A 115 4.60 8.91 2.53
N PHE A 116 3.98 9.97 1.99
CA PHE A 116 2.74 9.83 1.20
C PHE A 116 2.93 8.88 0.02
N PHE A 117 3.96 9.11 -0.79
CA PHE A 117 4.24 8.27 -1.96
C PHE A 117 4.50 6.82 -1.56
N PHE A 118 5.28 6.60 -0.51
CA PHE A 118 5.55 5.27 0.05
C PHE A 118 4.27 4.56 0.52
N GLN A 119 3.33 5.25 1.15
CA GLN A 119 2.10 4.65 1.67
C GLN A 119 1.03 4.44 0.59
N TYR A 120 0.95 5.34 -0.38
CA TYR A 120 0.08 5.19 -1.54
C TYR A 120 0.36 3.89 -2.30
N VAL A 121 1.63 3.54 -2.52
CA VAL A 121 1.96 2.33 -3.31
C VAL A 121 1.54 1.04 -2.58
N PHE A 122 1.49 1.02 -1.24
CA PHE A 122 0.89 -0.08 -0.49
C PHE A 122 -0.63 -0.10 -0.60
N ALA A 123 -1.30 1.06 -0.60
CA ALA A 123 -2.74 1.16 -0.84
C ALA A 123 -3.12 0.58 -2.21
N ALA A 124 -2.37 0.95 -3.25
CA ALA A 124 -2.53 0.41 -4.60
C ALA A 124 -2.27 -1.12 -4.62
N THR A 125 -1.22 -1.58 -3.93
CA THR A 125 -0.92 -3.02 -3.83
C THR A 125 -2.09 -3.79 -3.19
N SER A 126 -2.70 -3.27 -2.12
CA SER A 126 -3.84 -3.91 -1.46
C SER A 126 -5.05 -4.02 -2.38
N ALA A 127 -5.31 -3.00 -3.22
CA ALA A 127 -6.42 -3.02 -4.17
C ALA A 127 -6.17 -4.01 -5.32
N THR A 128 -4.94 -4.05 -5.86
CA THR A 128 -4.55 -4.97 -6.93
C THR A 128 -4.58 -6.45 -6.52
N ILE A 129 -4.40 -6.80 -5.23
CA ILE A 129 -4.55 -8.19 -4.78
C ILE A 129 -5.98 -8.73 -5.08
N VAL A 130 -6.98 -7.85 -5.08
CA VAL A 130 -8.38 -8.19 -5.39
C VAL A 130 -8.59 -8.45 -6.88
N SER A 131 -7.85 -7.75 -7.76
CA SER A 131 -8.03 -7.91 -9.20
C SER A 131 -7.72 -9.32 -9.70
N GLY A 132 -6.68 -9.96 -9.16
CA GLY A 132 -6.32 -11.33 -9.54
C GLY A 132 -7.42 -12.35 -9.18
N ALA A 133 -8.07 -12.18 -8.03
CA ALA A 133 -9.11 -13.10 -7.57
C ALA A 133 -10.38 -13.05 -8.42
N VAL A 134 -10.73 -11.85 -8.89
CA VAL A 134 -11.96 -11.58 -9.67
C VAL A 134 -11.70 -11.51 -11.18
N ALA A 135 -10.49 -11.87 -11.61
CA ALA A 135 -10.07 -11.85 -13.00
C ALA A 135 -11.03 -12.64 -13.92
N GLU A 136 -11.16 -12.15 -15.16
CA GLU A 136 -12.03 -12.64 -16.24
C GLU A 136 -13.55 -12.50 -16.03
N ARG A 137 -14.05 -12.25 -14.81
CA ARG A 137 -15.49 -12.27 -14.49
C ARG A 137 -16.03 -11.04 -13.77
N CYS A 138 -15.16 -10.16 -13.28
CA CYS A 138 -15.60 -8.85 -12.77
C CYS A 138 -15.85 -7.86 -13.91
N GLU A 139 -17.04 -7.27 -13.92
CA GLU A 139 -17.35 -6.12 -14.76
C GLU A 139 -16.44 -4.93 -14.44
N PHE A 140 -16.24 -4.06 -15.43
CA PHE A 140 -15.33 -2.92 -15.31
C PHE A 140 -15.84 -1.85 -14.32
N ALA A 141 -17.15 -1.60 -14.28
CA ALA A 141 -17.73 -0.63 -13.33
C ALA A 141 -17.56 -1.08 -11.87
N ASN A 142 -17.79 -2.36 -11.59
CA ASN A 142 -17.57 -2.96 -10.28
C ASN A 142 -16.09 -2.88 -9.89
N TYR A 143 -15.19 -3.02 -10.87
CA TYR A 143 -13.76 -2.91 -10.67
C TYR A 143 -13.34 -1.53 -10.14
N ILE A 144 -13.78 -0.47 -10.83
CA ILE A 144 -13.52 0.91 -10.41
C ILE A 144 -14.09 1.18 -9.02
N THR A 145 -15.30 0.68 -8.77
CA THR A 145 -16.02 0.91 -7.51
C THR A 145 -15.28 0.30 -6.32
N TYR A 146 -14.92 -0.99 -6.37
CA TYR A 146 -14.23 -1.61 -5.25
C TYR A 146 -12.83 -1.01 -5.06
N CYS A 147 -12.10 -0.71 -6.14
CA CYS A 147 -10.76 -0.09 -6.07
C CYS A 147 -10.83 1.26 -5.35
N THR A 148 -11.82 2.08 -5.70
CA THR A 148 -12.08 3.37 -5.03
C THR A 148 -12.38 3.16 -3.55
N VAL A 149 -13.26 2.21 -3.20
CA VAL A 149 -13.64 1.95 -1.80
C VAL A 149 -12.46 1.44 -0.98
N ILE A 150 -11.64 0.54 -1.53
CA ILE A 150 -10.46 0.01 -0.84
C ILE A 150 -9.44 1.12 -0.60
N SER A 151 -9.06 1.84 -1.65
CA SER A 151 -8.02 2.89 -1.58
C SER A 151 -8.42 4.10 -0.75
N THR A 152 -9.72 4.42 -0.70
CA THR A 152 -10.23 5.63 -0.02
C THR A 152 -10.67 5.37 1.42
N PHE A 153 -11.19 4.19 1.74
CA PHE A 153 -11.77 3.89 3.06
C PHE A 153 -11.17 2.66 3.73
N VAL A 154 -11.30 1.48 3.12
CA VAL A 154 -11.01 0.21 3.82
C VAL A 154 -9.53 0.10 4.19
N TYR A 155 -8.64 0.28 3.22
CA TYR A 155 -7.20 0.20 3.46
C TYR A 155 -6.71 1.32 4.38
N PRO A 156 -7.04 2.62 4.14
CA PRO A 156 -6.65 3.70 5.02
C PRO A 156 -7.01 3.51 6.50
N ILE A 157 -8.24 3.06 6.78
CA ILE A 157 -8.70 2.84 8.16
C ILE A 157 -7.91 1.72 8.82
N LEU A 158 -7.62 0.62 8.11
CA LEU A 158 -6.79 -0.47 8.62
C LEU A 158 -5.34 -0.01 8.87
N THR A 159 -4.80 0.81 7.96
CA THR A 159 -3.49 1.45 8.14
C THR A 159 -3.47 2.33 9.37
N HIS A 160 -4.55 3.07 9.65
CA HIS A 160 -4.67 3.84 10.87
C HIS A 160 -4.56 2.96 12.11
N TRP A 161 -5.28 1.85 12.15
CA TRP A 161 -5.29 0.96 13.32
C TRP A 161 -3.90 0.40 13.62
N GLY A 162 -3.20 -0.08 12.59
CA GLY A 162 -1.94 -0.82 12.73
C GLY A 162 -0.66 0.03 12.69
N TRP A 163 -0.65 1.14 11.95
CA TRP A 163 0.56 1.93 11.66
C TRP A 163 0.51 3.37 12.14
N HIS A 164 -0.66 3.88 12.51
CA HIS A 164 -0.74 5.21 13.11
C HIS A 164 -0.38 5.14 14.61
N PRO A 165 0.41 6.09 15.15
CA PRO A 165 0.74 6.12 16.58
C PRO A 165 -0.47 6.19 17.53
N GLN A 166 -1.59 6.77 17.06
CA GLN A 166 -2.84 6.82 17.83
C GLN A 166 -3.74 5.59 17.58
N GLY A 167 -3.41 4.72 16.62
CA GLY A 167 -4.22 3.57 16.25
C GLY A 167 -4.35 2.56 17.38
N TRP A 168 -5.55 1.99 17.53
CA TRP A 168 -5.81 1.06 18.64
C TRP A 168 -4.95 -0.21 18.61
N MET A 169 -4.60 -0.72 17.42
CA MET A 169 -3.73 -1.90 17.32
C MET A 169 -2.28 -1.53 17.63
N TYR A 170 -1.84 -0.35 17.18
CA TYR A 170 -0.51 0.18 17.48
C TYR A 170 -0.30 0.40 18.99
N LEU A 171 -1.26 1.04 19.66
CA LEU A 171 -1.23 1.22 21.12
C LEU A 171 -1.36 -0.11 21.86
N GLY A 172 -2.22 -0.99 21.33
CA GLY A 172 -2.47 -2.31 21.86
C GLY A 172 -3.10 -2.29 23.25
N ILE A 173 -2.93 -3.40 23.98
CA ILE A 173 -3.46 -3.55 25.34
C ILE A 173 -2.32 -3.23 26.31
N GLN A 174 -2.54 -2.23 27.15
CA GLN A 174 -1.62 -1.79 28.20
C GLN A 174 -2.34 -1.87 29.54
N THR A 175 -2.48 -3.08 30.08
CA THR A 175 -3.05 -3.34 31.42
C THR A 175 -1.92 -3.76 32.35
N ASN A 176 -2.13 -3.71 33.67
CA ASN A 176 -1.11 -4.09 34.67
C ASN A 176 -0.45 -5.46 34.42
N ASP A 177 -1.21 -6.41 33.84
CA ASP A 177 -0.74 -7.78 33.61
C ASP A 177 -0.39 -8.10 32.15
N ILE A 178 -0.83 -7.26 31.20
CA ILE A 178 -0.71 -7.55 29.76
C ILE A 178 -0.29 -6.27 29.03
N HIS A 179 0.90 -6.34 28.42
CA HIS A 179 1.45 -5.32 27.54
C HIS A 179 1.69 -5.95 26.17
N THR A 180 0.78 -5.73 25.23
CA THR A 180 0.91 -6.27 23.87
C THR A 180 0.52 -5.22 22.85
N THR A 181 1.29 -5.11 21.78
CA THR A 181 1.02 -4.22 20.64
C THR A 181 0.98 -5.03 19.35
N TYR A 182 0.31 -4.50 18.34
CA TYR A 182 0.36 -5.06 17.01
C TYR A 182 1.68 -4.69 16.33
N MET A 183 2.32 -5.69 15.71
CA MET A 183 3.56 -5.50 14.96
C MET A 183 3.38 -6.02 13.55
N ASP A 184 3.37 -5.10 12.59
CA ASP A 184 3.41 -5.40 11.16
C ASP A 184 4.40 -4.45 10.50
N PHE A 185 5.57 -4.95 10.10
CA PHE A 185 6.65 -4.10 9.60
C PHE A 185 6.41 -3.62 8.16
N ALA A 186 5.88 -4.49 7.30
CA ALA A 186 5.83 -4.28 5.86
C ALA A 186 4.47 -4.59 5.22
N GLY A 187 3.44 -4.88 6.02
CA GLY A 187 2.05 -4.97 5.56
C GLY A 187 1.56 -6.40 5.36
N ALA A 188 2.09 -7.38 6.10
CA ALA A 188 1.58 -8.75 6.02
C ALA A 188 0.10 -8.81 6.42
N GLY A 189 -0.31 -8.03 7.42
CA GLY A 189 -1.70 -7.89 7.83
C GLY A 189 -2.40 -6.75 7.09
N VAL A 190 -1.91 -5.51 7.25
CA VAL A 190 -2.65 -4.34 6.77
C VAL A 190 -2.75 -4.25 5.25
N VAL A 191 -1.82 -4.86 4.49
CA VAL A 191 -1.85 -4.89 3.02
C VAL A 191 -2.30 -6.27 2.52
N HIS A 192 -1.54 -7.32 2.82
CA HIS A 192 -1.74 -8.64 2.20
C HIS A 192 -2.94 -9.39 2.76
N LEU A 193 -3.14 -9.41 4.08
CA LEU A 193 -4.33 -10.03 4.67
C LEU A 193 -5.59 -9.21 4.37
N CYS A 194 -5.52 -7.88 4.37
CA CYS A 194 -6.61 -7.02 3.91
C CYS A 194 -7.03 -7.36 2.48
N GLY A 195 -6.11 -7.26 1.51
CA GLY A 195 -6.37 -7.62 0.13
C GLY A 195 -6.85 -9.07 -0.01
N GLY A 196 -6.19 -10.02 0.66
CA GLY A 196 -6.52 -11.44 0.58
C GLY A 196 -7.90 -11.81 1.14
N THR A 197 -8.32 -11.18 2.23
CA THR A 197 -9.65 -11.39 2.82
C THR A 197 -10.76 -10.82 1.94
N ILE A 198 -10.54 -9.62 1.36
CA ILE A 198 -11.46 -9.03 0.39
C ILE A 198 -11.52 -9.88 -0.88
N SER A 199 -10.37 -10.34 -1.38
CA SER A 199 -10.27 -11.28 -2.51
C SER A 199 -11.07 -12.55 -2.28
N PHE A 200 -10.96 -13.14 -1.09
CA PHE A 200 -11.69 -14.34 -0.72
C PHE A 200 -13.20 -14.10 -0.72
N ALA A 201 -13.66 -13.03 -0.08
CA ALA A 201 -15.07 -12.67 -0.05
C ALA A 201 -15.62 -12.35 -1.46
N ALA A 202 -14.87 -11.60 -2.26
CA ALA A 202 -15.24 -11.26 -3.63
C ALA A 202 -15.31 -12.49 -4.53
N ALA A 203 -14.35 -13.41 -4.41
CA ALA A 203 -14.37 -14.67 -5.16
C ALA A 203 -15.55 -15.57 -4.77
N TYR A 204 -15.93 -15.58 -3.48
CA TYR A 204 -17.09 -16.31 -2.99
C TYR A 204 -18.40 -15.73 -3.55
N ILE A 205 -18.57 -14.40 -3.52
CA ILE A 205 -19.80 -13.72 -3.98
C ILE A 205 -19.97 -13.83 -5.50
N ILE A 206 -18.89 -13.64 -6.26
CA ILE A 206 -18.94 -13.70 -7.74
C ILE A 206 -19.07 -15.14 -8.23
N GLY A 207 -18.56 -16.11 -7.46
CA GLY A 207 -18.58 -17.51 -7.80
C GLY A 207 -17.46 -17.94 -8.77
N PRO A 208 -17.47 -19.22 -9.18
CA PRO A 208 -16.42 -19.80 -10.01
C PRO A 208 -16.41 -19.28 -11.44
N ARG A 209 -15.26 -19.40 -12.11
CA ARG A 209 -15.17 -19.15 -13.55
C ARG A 209 -15.96 -20.21 -14.30
N ILE A 210 -16.68 -19.80 -15.35
CA ILE A 210 -17.40 -20.71 -16.25
C ILE A 210 -16.44 -21.77 -16.79
N GLY A 211 -16.81 -23.05 -16.63
CA GLY A 211 -16.01 -24.22 -17.01
C GLY A 211 -14.88 -24.58 -16.04
N ARG A 212 -14.78 -23.96 -14.85
CA ARG A 212 -13.74 -24.30 -13.86
C ARG A 212 -14.04 -25.58 -13.09
N PHE A 213 -15.31 -25.81 -12.76
CA PHE A 213 -15.75 -26.99 -12.02
C PHE A 213 -16.66 -27.81 -12.92
N PRO A 214 -16.61 -29.15 -12.84
CA PRO A 214 -17.49 -30.01 -13.60
C PRO A 214 -18.96 -29.74 -13.23
N GLU A 215 -19.85 -29.80 -14.21
CA GLU A 215 -21.29 -29.85 -13.95
C GLU A 215 -21.70 -31.25 -13.44
N ASP A 216 -22.88 -31.37 -12.83
CA ASP A 216 -23.38 -32.65 -12.32
C ASP A 216 -23.41 -33.72 -13.43
N GLY A 217 -22.48 -34.67 -13.37
CA GLY A 217 -22.31 -35.74 -14.38
C GLY A 217 -20.98 -35.69 -15.14
N GLU A 218 -20.16 -34.65 -14.99
CA GLU A 218 -18.80 -34.57 -15.54
C GLU A 218 -17.76 -34.98 -14.48
N GLU A 219 -16.80 -35.84 -14.83
CA GLU A 219 -15.78 -36.33 -13.87
C GLU A 219 -14.60 -35.36 -13.68
N GLU A 220 -14.29 -34.51 -14.67
CA GLU A 220 -13.09 -33.68 -14.65
C GLU A 220 -13.36 -32.19 -14.86
N SER A 221 -12.78 -31.36 -14.00
CA SER A 221 -12.69 -29.91 -14.20
C SER A 221 -11.83 -29.56 -15.40
N ILE A 222 -12.27 -28.60 -16.23
CA ILE A 222 -11.42 -28.06 -17.30
C ILE A 222 -10.32 -27.21 -16.67
N GLU A 223 -9.06 -27.59 -16.88
CA GLU A 223 -7.91 -26.79 -16.49
C GLU A 223 -7.89 -25.48 -17.31
N ILE A 224 -8.15 -24.35 -16.65
CA ILE A 224 -7.97 -23.03 -17.26
C ILE A 224 -6.47 -22.73 -17.31
N LYS A 225 -5.83 -23.10 -18.41
CA LYS A 225 -4.41 -22.81 -18.65
C LYS A 225 -4.19 -21.30 -18.84
N GLY A 226 -3.24 -20.75 -18.10
CA GLY A 226 -2.75 -19.39 -18.29
C GLY A 226 -1.99 -19.27 -19.61
N HIS A 227 -2.09 -18.13 -20.28
CA HIS A 227 -1.49 -17.96 -21.61
C HIS A 227 0.04 -17.78 -21.59
N SER A 228 0.65 -17.42 -20.45
CA SER A 228 2.11 -17.18 -20.34
C SER A 228 2.65 -17.25 -18.90
N VAL A 229 2.30 -18.31 -18.16
CA VAL A 229 2.63 -18.52 -16.73
C VAL A 229 4.10 -18.26 -16.34
N PRO A 230 5.15 -18.60 -17.13
CA PRO A 230 6.54 -18.39 -16.72
C PRO A 230 6.98 -16.91 -16.69
N VAL A 231 6.31 -15.99 -17.38
CA VAL A 231 6.78 -14.59 -17.49
C VAL A 231 6.35 -13.75 -16.29
N GLY A 232 5.18 -14.02 -15.70
CA GLY A 232 4.64 -13.26 -14.57
C GLY A 232 5.43 -13.44 -13.27
N PHE A 233 5.79 -14.68 -12.92
CA PHE A 233 6.56 -14.99 -11.71
C PHE A 233 8.02 -14.53 -11.81
N PHE A 234 8.69 -14.76 -12.96
CA PHE A 234 10.10 -14.41 -13.13
C PHE A 234 10.34 -12.90 -13.24
N ARG A 235 9.40 -12.10 -13.78
CA ARG A 235 9.59 -10.64 -13.89
C ARG A 235 9.38 -9.87 -12.58
N MET A 236 8.56 -10.39 -11.66
CA MET A 236 8.34 -9.80 -10.34
C MET A 236 9.60 -9.86 -9.45
N TRP A 237 10.52 -10.81 -9.69
CA TRP A 237 11.70 -11.04 -8.85
C TRP A 237 13.06 -10.74 -9.52
N ARG A 238 13.11 -10.57 -10.84
CA ARG A 238 14.38 -10.39 -11.58
C ARG A 238 14.94 -8.95 -11.58
N PHE A 239 14.43 -8.05 -10.73
CA PHE A 239 15.05 -6.73 -10.55
C PHE A 239 16.42 -6.80 -9.81
N LEU A 240 16.77 -7.96 -9.23
CA LEU A 240 18.02 -8.17 -8.46
C LEU A 240 19.03 -9.13 -9.09
N ARG A 241 18.80 -9.65 -10.31
CA ARG A 241 19.78 -10.53 -10.98
C ARG A 241 20.22 -9.90 -12.29
N GLN A 242 21.11 -8.91 -12.19
CA GLN A 242 22.05 -8.62 -13.27
C GLN A 242 23.06 -9.77 -13.34
N ASN A 243 23.24 -10.30 -14.54
CA ASN A 243 24.31 -11.16 -15.00
C ASN A 243 24.46 -12.54 -14.33
N GLU A 244 23.83 -13.55 -14.95
CA GLU A 244 24.52 -14.78 -15.41
C GLU A 244 23.94 -15.17 -16.77
#